data_AF-A0A8T6D105-F1
#
_entry.id   AF-A0A8T6D105-F1
#
_cell.length_a   1.000
_cell.length_b   1.000
_cell.length_c   1.000
_cell.angle_alpha   90.00
_cell.angle_beta   90.00
_cell.angle_gamma   90.00
#
_symmetry.space_group_name_H-M   'P 1'
#
loop_
_entity.id
_entity.type
_entity.pdbx_description
1 polymer ?
#
loop_
_entity_poly.entity_id
_entity_poly.type
_entity_poly.pdbx_seq_one_letter_code
_entity_poly.pdbx_strand_id
1 'polypeptide(L)' 'MTQSEKAQRLVLESVDAGDLQTAQAAEVLGVSERQVWRLLAAYRARGAPALAHGNGGRRPHNVVPD' A
#
# COMPACT_ATOMS: atom_id res chain seq x y z
N MET A 1 -3.23 -9.57 6.07
CA MET A 1 -2.30 -8.84 5.20
C MET A 1 -2.08 -9.63 3.93
N THR A 2 -2.59 -9.15 2.80
CA THR A 2 -2.46 -9.79 1.49
C THR A 2 -1.02 -9.66 0.96
N GLN A 3 -0.65 -10.42 -0.08
CA GLN A 3 0.68 -10.34 -0.67
C GLN A 3 0.97 -8.96 -1.28
N SER A 4 -0.05 -8.29 -1.85
CA SER A 4 0.07 -6.93 -2.39
C SER A 4 0.30 -5.89 -1.29
N GLU A 5 -0.32 -6.03 -0.11
CA GLU A 5 -0.08 -5.15 1.03
C GLU A 5 1.34 -5.31 1.61
N LYS A 6 1.88 -6.54 1.62
CA LYS A 6 3.28 -6.80 1.99
C LYS A 6 4.25 -6.12 1.03
N ALA A 7 4.02 -6.26 -0.28
CA ALA A 7 4.85 -5.62 -1.30
C ALA A 7 4.79 -4.09 -1.19
N GLN A 8 3.60 -3.53 -0.99
CA GLN A 8 3.42 -2.09 -0.76
C GLN A 8 4.16 -1.60 0.47
N ARG A 9 4.14 -2.36 1.58
CA ARG A 9 4.89 -2.01 2.80
C ARG A 9 6.39 -1.92 2.53
N LEU A 10 6.97 -2.91 1.85
CA LEU A 10 8.41 -2.94 1.55
C LEU A 10 8.83 -1.75 0.68
N VAL A 11 8.04 -1.44 -0.35
CA VAL A 11 8.30 -0.29 -1.21
C VAL A 11 8.27 1.02 -0.42
N LEU A 12 7.26 1.21 0.45
CA LEU A 12 7.15 2.43 1.25
C LEU A 12 8.25 2.53 2.32
N GLU A 13 8.70 1.40 2.88
CA GLU A 13 9.84 1.33 3.78
C GLU A 13 11.14 1.78 3.08
N SER A 14 11.38 1.34 1.83
CA SER A 14 12.52 1.81 1.04
C SER A 14 12.42 3.29 0.65
N VAL A 15 11.22 3.81 0.36
CA VAL A 15 11.03 5.24 0.11
C VAL A 15 11.27 6.06 1.38
N ASP A 16 10.83 5.58 2.54
CA ASP A 16 11.02 6.28 3.82
C ASP A 16 12.49 6.28 4.26
N ALA A 17 13.22 5.20 3.97
CA ALA A 17 14.67 5.10 4.17
C ALA A 17 15.48 5.99 3.20
N GLY A 18 14.87 6.47 2.11
CA GLY A 18 15.54 7.25 1.07
C GLY A 18 16.27 6.41 0.02
N ASP A 19 16.13 5.08 0.08
CA ASP A 19 16.77 4.13 -0.85
C ASP A 19 16.03 4.05 -2.21
N LEU A 20 14.77 4.49 -2.26
CA LEU A 20 13.93 4.46 -3.44
C LEU A 20 13.24 5.81 -3.67
N GLN A 21 13.29 6.33 -4.90
CA GLN A 21 12.57 7.56 -5.23
C GLN A 21 11.06 7.32 -5.37
N THR A 22 10.25 8.33 -5.08
CA THR A 22 8.79 8.25 -5.19
C THR A 22 8.29 7.95 -6.61
N ALA A 23 8.99 8.42 -7.65
CA ALA A 23 8.68 8.11 -9.04
C ALA A 23 8.86 6.60 -9.33
N GLN A 24 9.97 6.02 -8.89
CA GLN A 24 10.24 4.58 -9.04
C GLN A 24 9.24 3.74 -8.25
N ALA A 25 8.90 4.17 -7.03
CA ALA A 25 7.87 3.51 -6.22
C ALA A 25 6.49 3.55 -6.90
N ALA A 26 6.16 4.62 -7.61
CA ALA A 26 4.92 4.75 -8.36
C ALA A 26 4.84 3.71 -9.50
N GLU A 27 5.94 3.52 -10.23
CA GLU A 27 6.08 2.49 -11.27
C GLU A 27 5.96 1.07 -10.67
N VAL A 28 6.68 0.77 -9.59
CA VAL A 28 6.67 -0.55 -8.94
C VAL A 28 5.28 -0.90 -8.40
N LEU A 29 4.56 0.08 -7.83
CA LEU A 29 3.23 -0.13 -7.26
C LEU A 29 2.10 -0.01 -8.30
N GLY A 30 2.38 0.46 -9.52
CA GLY A 30 1.36 0.73 -10.54
C GLY A 30 0.37 1.81 -10.12
N VAL A 31 0.83 2.83 -9.39
CA VAL A 31 0.01 3.95 -8.89
C VAL A 31 0.63 5.29 -9.29
N SER A 32 -0.07 6.40 -9.10
CA SER A 32 0.53 7.72 -9.31
C SER A 32 1.45 8.13 -8.16
N GLU A 33 2.42 9.01 -8.41
CA GLU A 33 3.28 9.58 -7.36
C GLU A 33 2.47 10.23 -6.23
N ARG A 34 1.38 10.93 -6.56
CA ARG A 34 0.46 11.50 -5.56
C ARG A 34 -0.11 10.42 -4.64
N GLN A 35 -0.42 9.24 -5.17
CA GLN A 35 -0.88 8.11 -4.38
C GLN A 35 0.24 7.55 -3.51
N VAL A 36 1.49 7.49 -4.00
CA VAL A 36 2.67 7.13 -3.18
C VAL A 36 2.82 8.10 -2.01
N TRP A 37 2.77 9.41 -2.24
CA TRP A 37 2.85 10.42 -1.18
C TRP A 37 1.75 10.25 -0.13
N ARG A 38 0.51 9.98 -0.57
CA ARG A 38 -0.63 9.74 0.34
C ARG A 38 -0.42 8.50 1.21
N LEU A 39 0.10 7.42 0.61
CA LEU A 39 0.41 6.18 1.31
C LEU A 39 1.58 6.37 2.29
N LEU A 40 2.63 7.07 1.87
CA LEU A 40 3.80 7.38 2.69
C LEU A 40 3.41 8.25 3.89
N ALA A 41 2.57 9.27 3.70
CA ALA A 41 2.05 10.08 4.80
C ALA A 41 1.23 9.25 5.81
N ALA A 42 0.37 8.35 5.31
CA ALA A 42 -0.40 7.45 6.17
C ALA A 42 0.50 6.46 6.92
N TYR A 43 1.52 5.90 6.24
CA TYR A 43 2.51 5.00 6.79
C TYR A 43 3.35 5.68 7.88
N ARG A 44 3.82 6.91 7.67
CA ARG A 44 4.54 7.69 8.70
C ARG A 44 3.69 7.98 9.93
N ALA A 45 2.39 8.21 9.74
CA ALA A 45 1.49 8.54 10.84
C ALA A 45 1.07 7.32 11.69
N ARG A 46 0.90 6.14 11.08
CA ARG A 46 0.30 4.97 11.76
C ARG A 46 1.05 3.66 11.56
N GLY A 47 2.19 3.67 10.86
CA GLY A 47 2.98 2.50 10.52
C GLY A 47 2.29 1.56 9.52
N ALA A 48 2.74 0.30 9.49
CA ALA A 48 2.19 -0.75 8.63
C ALA A 48 0.65 -0.94 8.71
N PRO A 49 -0.02 -0.76 9.87
CA PRO A 49 -1.49 -0.80 9.95
C PRO A 49 -2.21 0.20 9.03
N ALA A 50 -1.56 1.29 8.64
CA ALA A 50 -2.13 2.29 7.74
C ALA A 50 -2.38 1.77 6.32
N LEU A 51 -1.68 0.70 5.93
CA LEU A 51 -1.70 0.10 4.59
C LEU A 51 -2.68 -1.06 4.47
N ALA A 52 -3.21 -1.54 5.60
CA ALA A 52 -4.21 -2.59 5.60
C ALA A 52 -5.46 -2.09 4.87
N HIS A 53 -5.83 -2.75 3.78
CA HIS A 53 -7.05 -2.47 3.07
C HIS A 53 -8.23 -2.96 3.91
N GLY A 54 -9.21 -2.10 4.16
CA GLY A 54 -10.36 -2.42 5.03
C GLY A 54 -11.21 -3.61 4.57
N ASN A 55 -11.12 -3.98 3.28
CA ASN A 55 -11.79 -5.17 2.72
C ASN A 55 -10.88 -6.42 2.69
N GLY A 56 -9.62 -6.32 3.12
CA GLY A 56 -8.69 -7.44 3.21
C GLY A 56 -9.16 -8.47 4.23
N GLY A 57 -9.77 -9.56 3.74
CA GLY A 57 -10.31 -10.64 4.57
C GLY A 57 -11.81 -10.55 4.86
N ARG A 58 -12.51 -9.54 4.31
CA ARG A 58 -13.97 -9.43 4.43
C ARG A 58 -14.63 -9.90 3.14
N ARG A 59 -15.49 -10.91 3.23
CA ARG A 59 -16.30 -11.37 2.09
C ARG A 59 -17.37 -10.30 1.80
N PRO A 60 -17.51 -9.81 0.56
CA PRO A 60 -18.57 -8.86 0.22
C PRO A 60 -19.95 -9.45 0.53
N HIS A 61 -20.91 -8.61 0.94
CA HIS A 61 -22.29 -9.05 1.17
C HIS A 61 -22.99 -9.56 -0.10
N ASN A 62 -22.50 -9.14 -1.26
CA ASN A 62 -23.05 -9.42 -2.59
C ASN A 62 -22.28 -10.52 -3.35
N VAL A 63 -21.66 -11.48 -2.66
CA VAL A 63 -21.05 -12.63 -3.35
C VAL A 63 -22.16 -13.49 -3.96
N VAL A 64 -22.12 -13.64 -5.29
CA VAL A 64 -22.95 -14.60 -6.02
C VAL A 64 -22.40 -16.01 -5.72
N PRO A 65 -23.23 -16.96 -5.24
CA PRO A 65 -22.82 -18.35 -5.08
C PRO A 65 -22.49 -19.00 -6.43
N ASP A 66 -21.57 -19.97 -6.45
CA ASP A 66 -21.36 -20.87 -7.60
C ASP A 66 -22.59 -21.75 -7.86
#